data_AF-Q2IPF4-F1
#
_entry.id   AF-Q2IPF4-F1
#
_cell.length_a   1.000
_cell.length_b   1.000
_cell.length_c   1.000
_cell.angle_alpha   90.00
_cell.angle_beta   90.00
_cell.angle_gamma   90.00
#
_symmetry.space_group_name_H-M   'P 1'
#
loop_
_entity.id
_entity.type
_entity.pdbx_description
1 polymer ?
#
loop_
_entity_poly.entity_id
_entity_poly.type
_entity_poly.pdbx_seq_one_letter_code
_entity_poly.pdbx_strand_id
1 'polypeptide(L)'
;MRTLLLASLLAPALAAAAPGAPARAKAPPRHPDVAAQLAVQDCAECHATRTPAVVRAWEGSPHGTALVKCVVCHGSTGKDFTRAVAGARCAGCHAAEAASPAAARAGPRGCFSCHEPHALTATGETPHSR
;
A
#
# COMPACT_ATOMS: atom_id res chain seq x y z
N MET A 1 29.07 -13.60 -79.60
CA MET A 1 28.56 -14.62 -78.66
C MET A 1 29.14 -14.36 -77.28
N ARG A 2 28.45 -13.62 -76.40
CA ARG A 2 28.78 -13.52 -74.98
C ARG A 2 27.50 -13.22 -74.20
N THR A 3 26.80 -14.27 -73.81
CA THR A 3 25.68 -14.27 -72.87
C THR A 3 26.19 -13.88 -71.48
N LEU A 4 25.74 -12.76 -70.95
CA LEU A 4 25.98 -12.36 -69.56
C LEU A 4 24.88 -12.97 -68.68
N LEU A 5 25.24 -14.00 -67.91
CA LEU A 5 24.41 -14.57 -66.85
C LEU A 5 24.46 -13.64 -65.63
N LEU A 6 23.35 -12.94 -65.34
CA LEU A 6 23.18 -12.26 -64.05
C LEU A 6 22.82 -13.31 -62.98
N ALA A 7 23.77 -13.58 -62.08
CA ALA A 7 23.53 -14.36 -60.87
C ALA A 7 22.82 -13.47 -59.83
N SER A 8 21.51 -13.69 -59.65
CA SER A 8 20.75 -13.09 -58.55
C SER A 8 21.18 -13.70 -57.21
N LEU A 9 22.00 -12.97 -56.47
CA LEU A 9 22.31 -13.26 -55.06
C LEU A 9 21.12 -12.84 -54.18
N LEU A 10 20.29 -13.80 -53.76
CA LEU A 10 19.35 -13.59 -52.66
C LEU A 10 20.16 -13.49 -51.35
N ALA A 11 20.24 -12.29 -50.78
CA ALA A 11 20.73 -12.10 -49.42
C ALA A 11 19.64 -12.51 -48.41
N PRO A 12 19.95 -13.31 -47.37
CA PRO A 12 18.99 -13.67 -46.35
C PRO A 12 18.73 -12.46 -45.44
N ALA A 13 17.48 -12.04 -45.31
CA ALA A 13 17.08 -11.00 -44.38
C ALA A 13 17.22 -11.52 -42.94
N LEU A 14 18.25 -11.05 -42.24
CA LEU A 14 18.46 -11.31 -40.81
C LEU A 14 17.45 -10.45 -40.02
N ALA A 15 16.37 -11.06 -39.56
CA ALA A 15 15.40 -10.41 -38.69
C ALA A 15 16.02 -10.17 -37.30
N ALA A 16 16.39 -8.93 -37.01
CA ALA A 16 16.81 -8.53 -35.68
C ALA A 16 15.60 -8.49 -34.74
N ALA A 17 15.57 -9.38 -33.74
CA ALA A 17 14.57 -9.36 -32.68
C ALA A 17 14.78 -8.11 -31.80
N ALA A 18 13.78 -7.24 -31.74
CA ALA A 18 13.82 -6.07 -30.87
C ALA A 18 13.81 -6.50 -29.37
N PRO A 19 14.57 -5.84 -28.50
CA PRO A 19 14.52 -6.11 -27.06
C PRO A 19 13.11 -5.81 -26.52
N GLY A 20 12.54 -6.78 -25.80
CA GLY A 20 11.19 -6.70 -25.25
C GLY A 20 11.04 -5.49 -24.31
N ALA A 21 9.97 -4.72 -24.51
CA ALA A 21 9.63 -3.60 -23.64
C ALA A 21 9.45 -4.08 -22.19
N PRO A 22 9.93 -3.32 -21.18
CA PRO A 22 9.73 -3.68 -19.79
C PRO A 22 8.23 -3.71 -19.48
N ALA A 23 7.78 -4.78 -18.83
CA ALA A 23 6.40 -4.90 -18.38
C ALA A 23 6.05 -3.71 -17.46
N ARG A 24 5.01 -2.96 -17.79
CA ARG A 24 4.48 -1.91 -16.90
C ARG A 24 4.13 -2.55 -15.55
N ALA A 25 4.73 -2.04 -14.48
CA ALA A 25 4.40 -2.45 -13.12
C ALA A 25 2.88 -2.29 -12.89
N LYS A 26 2.24 -3.30 -12.29
CA LYS A 26 0.83 -3.20 -11.90
C LYS A 26 0.66 -2.01 -10.96
N ALA A 27 -0.34 -1.16 -11.25
CA ALA A 27 -0.69 -0.07 -10.37
C ALA A 27 -1.04 -0.60 -8.96
N PRO A 28 -0.70 0.14 -7.89
CA PRO A 28 -1.01 -0.27 -6.53
C PRO A 28 -2.53 -0.44 -6.35
N PRO A 29 -2.96 -1.28 -5.37
CA PRO A 29 -4.38 -1.49 -5.10
C PRO A 29 -5.03 -0.14 -4.77
N ARG A 30 -5.97 0.28 -5.61
CA ARG A 30 -6.75 1.49 -5.37
C ARG A 30 -7.96 1.16 -4.50
N HIS A 31 -8.37 2.12 -3.69
CA HIS A 31 -9.71 2.10 -3.13
C HIS A 31 -10.73 2.06 -4.30
N PRO A 32 -11.90 1.40 -4.16
CA PRO A 32 -12.96 1.51 -5.15
C PRO A 32 -13.24 2.97 -5.52
N ASP A 33 -13.57 3.21 -6.78
CA ASP A 33 -13.93 4.55 -7.23
C ASP A 33 -15.21 5.01 -6.52
N VAL A 34 -15.03 5.98 -5.63
CA VAL A 34 -16.10 6.63 -4.88
C VAL A 34 -16.23 8.10 -5.29
N ALA A 35 -15.87 8.42 -6.55
CA ALA A 35 -15.90 9.78 -7.09
C ALA A 35 -17.25 10.48 -6.84
N ALA A 36 -18.34 9.74 -6.94
CA ALA A 36 -19.70 10.23 -6.70
C ALA A 36 -19.99 10.58 -5.22
N GLN A 37 -19.18 10.09 -4.28
CA GLN A 37 -19.29 10.33 -2.83
C GLN A 37 -18.19 11.27 -2.29
N LEU A 38 -17.37 11.89 -3.16
CA LEU A 38 -16.19 12.65 -2.78
C LEU A 38 -16.44 13.95 -2.00
N ALA A 39 -17.66 14.49 -2.03
CA ALA A 39 -17.97 15.81 -1.48
C ALA A 39 -17.68 15.94 0.03
N VAL A 40 -17.59 14.82 0.75
CA VAL A 40 -17.24 14.76 2.17
C VAL A 40 -16.33 13.56 2.38
N GLN A 41 -15.02 13.75 2.51
CA GLN A 41 -14.09 12.63 2.78
C GLN A 41 -14.20 12.17 4.24
N ASP A 42 -15.37 11.70 4.65
CA ASP A 42 -15.48 10.89 5.86
C ASP A 42 -15.52 9.41 5.50
N CYS A 43 -14.36 8.76 5.63
CA CYS A 43 -14.23 7.33 5.37
C CYS A 43 -15.20 6.50 6.22
N ALA A 44 -15.50 6.97 7.44
CA ALA A 44 -16.37 6.27 8.37
C ALA A 44 -17.82 6.21 7.89
N GLU A 45 -18.30 7.15 7.07
CA GLU A 45 -19.68 7.18 6.59
C GLU A 45 -20.04 5.90 5.81
N CYS A 46 -19.18 5.49 4.88
CA CYS A 46 -19.34 4.23 4.17
C CYS A 46 -18.87 3.05 5.03
N HIS A 47 -17.73 3.17 5.70
CA HIS A 47 -17.13 2.05 6.44
C HIS A 47 -17.88 1.64 7.70
N ALA A 48 -18.74 2.49 8.27
CA ALA A 48 -19.64 2.14 9.37
C ALA A 48 -20.61 1.02 8.97
N THR A 49 -20.93 0.89 7.67
CA THR A 49 -21.78 -0.20 7.17
C THR A 49 -20.97 -1.31 6.52
N ARG A 50 -19.88 -0.98 5.82
CA ARG A 50 -19.07 -1.97 5.08
C ARG A 50 -18.11 -2.76 5.98
N THR A 51 -17.56 -2.11 6.99
CA THR A 51 -16.60 -2.70 7.94
C THR A 51 -16.88 -2.19 9.36
N PRO A 52 -18.10 -2.43 9.90
CA PRO A 52 -18.53 -1.86 11.17
C PRO A 52 -17.59 -2.19 12.34
N ALA A 53 -17.00 -3.38 12.34
CA ALA A 53 -16.05 -3.78 13.38
C ALA A 53 -14.75 -2.96 13.36
N VAL A 54 -14.27 -2.55 12.17
CA VAL A 54 -13.08 -1.72 12.02
C VAL A 54 -13.33 -0.32 12.56
N VAL A 55 -14.48 0.27 12.21
CA VAL A 55 -14.87 1.60 12.69
C VAL A 55 -15.01 1.59 14.21
N ARG A 56 -15.70 0.60 14.79
CA ARG A 56 -15.83 0.48 16.25
C ARG A 56 -14.48 0.29 16.97
N ALA A 57 -13.58 -0.52 16.41
CA ALA A 57 -12.25 -0.72 16.97
C ALA A 57 -11.45 0.59 16.97
N TRP A 58 -11.53 1.36 15.88
CA TRP A 58 -10.91 2.69 15.79
C TRP A 58 -11.56 3.67 16.78
N GLU A 59 -12.89 3.78 16.83
CA GLU A 59 -13.62 4.67 17.75
C GLU A 59 -13.27 4.41 19.22
N GLY A 60 -13.12 3.13 19.59
CA GLY A 60 -12.72 2.74 20.94
C GLY A 60 -11.22 2.86 21.25
N SER A 61 -10.40 3.23 20.26
CA SER A 61 -8.95 3.39 20.43
C SER A 61 -8.58 4.81 20.87
N PRO A 62 -7.35 5.01 21.40
CA PRO A 62 -6.82 6.36 21.65
C PRO A 62 -6.80 7.26 20.41
N HIS A 63 -6.64 6.69 19.21
CA HIS A 63 -6.68 7.47 17.96
C HIS A 63 -8.10 7.89 17.59
N GLY A 64 -9.11 7.06 17.88
CA GLY A 64 -10.52 7.41 17.70
C GLY A 64 -10.95 8.51 18.65
N THR A 65 -10.59 8.40 19.94
CA THR A 65 -10.91 9.43 20.95
C THR A 65 -10.19 10.75 20.67
N ALA A 66 -8.98 10.71 20.11
CA ALA A 66 -8.22 11.88 19.65
C ALA A 66 -8.61 12.36 18.24
N LEU A 67 -9.62 11.75 17.60
CA LEU A 67 -10.12 12.10 16.27
C LEU A 67 -9.08 12.04 15.14
N VAL A 68 -8.07 11.18 15.26
CA VAL A 68 -7.11 10.91 14.17
C VAL A 68 -7.83 10.16 13.06
N LYS A 69 -8.20 10.90 12.01
CA LYS A 69 -9.03 10.41 10.90
C LYS A 69 -8.33 9.32 10.10
N CYS A 70 -9.11 8.43 9.48
CA CYS A 70 -8.61 7.28 8.72
C CYS A 70 -7.57 7.65 7.65
N VAL A 71 -7.79 8.80 6.99
CA VAL A 71 -6.90 9.38 5.96
C VAL A 71 -5.48 9.64 6.46
N VAL A 72 -5.27 9.87 7.76
CA VAL A 72 -3.95 10.12 8.33
C VAL A 72 -3.04 8.90 8.18
N CYS A 73 -3.61 7.70 8.37
CA CYS A 73 -2.87 6.44 8.28
C CYS A 73 -2.95 5.83 6.88
N HIS A 74 -4.14 5.89 6.26
CA HIS A 74 -4.44 5.20 5.01
C HIS A 74 -4.28 6.06 3.76
N GLY A 75 -4.17 7.40 3.87
CA GLY A 75 -4.16 8.31 2.73
C GLY A 75 -5.55 8.56 2.14
N SER A 76 -5.63 9.46 1.17
CA SER A 76 -6.87 9.74 0.45
C SER A 76 -7.27 8.57 -0.46
N THR A 77 -8.48 8.58 -1.01
CA THR A 77 -8.92 7.56 -2.01
C THR A 77 -8.17 7.65 -3.35
N GLY A 78 -7.29 8.63 -3.51
CA GLY A 78 -6.45 8.84 -4.69
C GLY A 78 -5.16 8.00 -4.69
N LYS A 79 -4.07 8.62 -5.12
CA LYS A 79 -2.79 7.93 -5.39
C LYS A 79 -2.02 7.51 -4.13
N ASP A 80 -2.31 8.14 -2.99
CA ASP A 80 -1.62 7.95 -1.72
C ASP A 80 -2.30 6.90 -0.83
N PHE A 81 -3.41 6.30 -1.30
CA PHE A 81 -4.13 5.25 -0.57
C PHE A 81 -3.23 4.04 -0.27
N THR A 82 -3.32 3.54 0.95
CA THR A 82 -2.83 2.22 1.32
C THR A 82 -3.85 1.47 2.17
N ARG A 83 -4.08 0.20 1.82
CA ARG A 83 -4.87 -0.71 2.66
C ARG A 83 -4.09 -1.15 3.90
N ALA A 84 -2.77 -1.36 3.76
CA ALA A 84 -1.90 -1.83 4.82
C ALA A 84 -0.93 -0.71 5.21
N VAL A 85 -1.04 -0.26 6.46
CA VAL A 85 -0.23 0.86 6.96
C VAL A 85 1.18 0.34 7.26
N ALA A 86 2.19 0.96 6.67
CA ALA A 86 3.59 0.66 6.99
C ALA A 86 3.98 1.36 8.30
N GLY A 87 4.90 0.78 9.08
CA GLY A 87 5.37 1.35 10.35
C GLY A 87 5.94 2.77 10.23
N ALA A 88 6.45 3.16 9.05
CA ALA A 88 6.89 4.53 8.77
C ALA A 88 5.78 5.59 8.93
N ARG A 89 4.50 5.23 8.72
CA ARG A 89 3.36 6.14 8.97
C ARG A 89 3.20 6.42 10.46
N CYS A 90 3.48 5.45 11.32
CA CYS A 90 3.45 5.60 12.77
C CYS A 90 4.54 6.55 13.26
N ALA A 91 5.75 6.43 12.69
CA ALA A 91 6.93 7.22 13.07
C ALA A 91 6.76 8.74 12.87
N GLY A 92 5.79 9.18 12.06
CA GLY A 92 5.47 10.60 11.88
C GLY A 92 4.97 11.28 13.17
N CYS A 93 4.36 10.51 14.09
CA CYS A 93 3.91 11.00 15.39
C CYS A 93 4.59 10.24 16.56
N HIS A 94 4.84 8.94 16.39
CA HIS A 94 5.40 8.03 17.39
C HIS A 94 6.86 7.68 17.08
N ALA A 95 7.70 8.71 16.96
CA ALA A 95 9.10 8.56 16.57
C ALA A 95 9.91 7.74 17.59
N ALA A 96 9.65 7.92 18.89
CA ALA A 96 10.32 7.21 19.96
C ALA A 96 9.97 5.72 19.95
N GLU A 97 8.69 5.39 19.80
CA GLU A 97 8.20 4.01 19.74
C GLU A 97 8.71 3.30 18.48
N ALA A 98 8.74 4.00 17.34
CA ALA A 98 9.28 3.48 16.09
C ALA A 98 10.79 3.20 16.16
N ALA A 99 11.53 3.94 16.99
CA ALA A 99 12.95 3.72 17.25
C ALA A 99 13.23 2.69 18.35
N SER A 100 12.18 2.13 18.98
CA SER A 100 12.37 1.21 20.11
C SER A 100 12.96 -0.15 19.68
N PRO A 101 13.69 -0.84 20.58
CA PRO A 101 14.14 -2.21 20.32
C PRO A 101 12.99 -3.18 20.01
N ALA A 102 11.78 -2.92 20.52
CA ALA A 102 10.60 -3.71 20.23
C ALA A 102 10.17 -3.57 18.77
N ALA A 103 10.16 -2.35 18.23
CA ALA A 103 9.87 -2.10 16.82
C ALA A 103 10.87 -2.81 15.89
N ALA A 104 12.16 -2.83 16.25
CA ALA A 104 13.19 -3.55 15.49
C ALA A 104 12.97 -5.08 15.47
N ARG A 105 12.23 -5.63 16.44
CA ARG A 105 11.92 -7.07 16.56
C ARG A 105 10.55 -7.44 16.00
N ALA A 106 9.78 -6.47 15.53
CA ALA A 106 8.37 -6.65 15.19
C ALA A 106 8.14 -7.49 13.91
N GLY A 107 9.19 -8.09 13.32
CA GLY A 107 9.07 -9.05 12.23
C GLY A 107 8.34 -8.51 10.98
N PRO A 108 7.86 -9.39 10.10
CA PRO A 108 7.30 -8.98 8.80
C PRO A 108 5.98 -8.21 8.89
N ARG A 109 5.18 -8.40 9.94
CA ARG A 109 3.93 -7.64 10.16
C ARG A 109 4.18 -6.30 10.86
N GLY A 110 5.43 -5.97 11.16
CA GLY A 110 5.83 -4.72 11.83
C GLY A 110 5.09 -4.56 13.16
N CYS A 111 4.66 -3.33 13.46
CA CYS A 111 3.91 -3.01 14.68
C CYS A 111 2.72 -3.95 14.93
N PHE A 112 2.08 -4.43 13.86
CA PHE A 112 0.92 -5.33 13.94
C PHE A 112 1.26 -6.80 14.23
N SER A 113 2.54 -7.15 14.43
CA SER A 113 2.91 -8.45 14.99
C SER A 113 2.48 -8.60 16.45
N CYS A 114 2.36 -7.49 17.16
CA CYS A 114 1.97 -7.46 18.57
C CYS A 114 0.79 -6.53 18.85
N HIS A 115 0.47 -5.56 17.98
CA HIS A 115 -0.66 -4.66 18.17
C HIS A 115 -1.83 -5.03 17.26
N GLU A 116 -3.04 -5.04 17.80
CA GLU A 116 -4.26 -5.25 17.01
C GLU A 116 -4.46 -4.05 16.06
N PRO A 117 -4.71 -4.26 14.76
CA PRO A 117 -5.01 -3.16 13.85
C PRO A 117 -6.21 -2.32 14.30
N HIS A 118 -6.13 -1.00 14.06
CA HIS A 118 -7.16 0.01 14.38
C HIS A 118 -7.45 0.25 15.87
N ALA A 119 -7.42 -0.78 16.72
CA ALA A 119 -7.42 -0.62 18.18
C ALA A 119 -6.04 -0.20 18.71
N LEU A 120 -4.98 -0.67 18.06
CA LEU A 120 -3.56 -0.55 18.46
C LEU A 120 -3.25 -1.04 19.88
N THR A 121 -4.15 -1.81 20.46
CA THR A 121 -3.95 -2.49 21.74
C THR A 121 -2.91 -3.61 21.56
N ALA A 122 -1.97 -3.71 22.49
CA ALA A 122 -1.02 -4.82 22.48
C ALA A 122 -1.76 -6.13 22.79
N THR A 123 -1.47 -7.18 22.03
CA THR A 123 -1.96 -8.54 22.25
C THR A 123 -0.96 -9.30 23.12
N GLY A 124 -1.42 -9.88 24.22
CA GLY A 124 -0.58 -10.61 25.19
C GLY A 124 0.11 -9.71 26.24
N GLU A 125 0.75 -10.33 27.23
CA GLU A 125 1.64 -9.61 28.16
C GLU A 125 2.86 -9.09 27.39
N THR A 126 3.03 -7.77 27.32
CA THR A 126 4.20 -7.16 26.68
C THR A 126 5.04 -6.40 27.71
N PRO A 127 6.38 -6.56 27.72
CA PRO A 127 7.27 -6.00 28.76
C PRO A 127 7.50 -4.49 28.65
N HIS A 128 6.73 -3.79 27.82
CA HIS A 128 6.89 -2.36 27.52
C HIS A 128 5.65 -1.52 27.87
N SER A 129 4.60 -2.12 28.43
CA SER A 129 3.52 -1.37 29.09
C SER A 129 3.99 -0.97 30.49
N ARG A 130 4.79 0.09 30.58
CA ARG A 130 4.99 0.86 31.81
C ARG A 130 4.20 2.15 31.73
#